data_AF-A0A9D8EX09-F1
#
_entry.id   AF-A0A9D8EX09-F1
#
_cell.length_a   1.000
_cell.length_b   1.000
_cell.length_c   1.000
_cell.angle_alpha   90.00
_cell.angle_beta   90.00
_cell.angle_gamma   90.00
#
_symmetry.space_group_name_H-M   'P 1'
#
loop_
_entity.id
_entity.type
_entity.pdbx_description
1 polymer ?
#
loop_
_entity_poly.entity_id
_entity_poly.type
_entity_poly.pdbx_seq_one_letter_code
_entity_poly.pdbx_strand_id
1 'polypeptide(L)'
;MAIVLDRAPRGVVRVSMGLWILLAIVVFNVRYDWRTRVAGHEFVAAQLERVRVGQPPLTINDGFRPMVRQAAIDSSVWLVWIAGAGSGATVLASRRRGR
;
A
#
# COMPACT_ATOMS: atom_id res chain seq x y z
N MET A 1 6.54 46.42 -7.61
CA MET A 1 6.26 45.58 -6.42
C MET A 1 6.59 44.14 -6.81
N ALA A 2 7.85 43.72 -6.61
CA ALA A 2 8.31 42.39 -6.98
C ALA A 2 7.82 41.39 -5.93
N ILE A 3 6.99 40.44 -6.35
CA ILE A 3 6.57 39.31 -5.51
C ILE A 3 7.81 38.41 -5.38
N VAL A 4 8.47 38.48 -4.23
CA VAL A 4 9.53 37.54 -3.86
C VAL A 4 8.87 36.17 -3.74
N LEU A 5 9.06 35.31 -4.75
CA LEU A 5 8.68 33.90 -4.70
C LEU A 5 9.58 33.21 -3.68
N ASP A 6 9.10 33.21 -2.44
CA ASP A 6 9.84 32.64 -1.32
C ASP A 6 9.90 31.11 -1.50
N ARG A 7 11.11 30.57 -1.50
CA ARG A 7 11.31 29.12 -1.62
C ARG A 7 10.61 28.44 -0.44
N ALA A 8 9.85 27.38 -0.70
CA ALA A 8 9.23 26.62 0.39
C ALA A 8 10.33 26.22 1.40
N PRO A 9 10.14 26.49 2.71
CA PRO A 9 11.14 26.16 3.72
C PRO A 9 11.48 24.67 3.62
N ARG A 10 12.77 24.32 3.72
CA ARG A 10 13.21 22.90 3.66
C ARG A 10 12.45 22.00 4.65
N GLY A 11 11.99 22.58 5.77
CA GLY A 11 11.12 21.90 6.74
C GLY A 11 9.77 21.48 6.15
N VAL A 12 9.11 22.34 5.37
CA VAL A 12 7.80 22.06 4.75
C VAL A 12 7.91 20.90 3.77
N VAL A 13 8.95 20.87 2.92
CA VAL A 13 9.18 19.76 1.98
C VAL A 13 9.34 18.43 2.71
N ARG A 14 10.14 18.40 3.78
CA ARG A 14 10.36 17.19 4.59
C ARG A 14 9.07 16.71 5.25
N VAL A 15 8.30 17.63 5.85
CA VAL A 15 7.00 17.30 6.47
C VAL A 15 6.05 16.74 5.42
N SER A 16 5.91 17.38 4.25
CA SER A 16 5.06 16.90 3.17
C SER A 16 5.46 15.50 2.69
N MET A 17 6.76 15.22 2.50
CA MET A 17 7.23 13.89 2.16
C MET A 17 6.89 12.86 3.24
N GLY A 18 7.10 13.22 4.52
CA GLY A 18 6.74 12.39 5.66
C GLY A 18 5.24 12.04 5.69
N LEU A 19 4.37 13.00 5.39
CA LEU A 19 2.92 12.79 5.31
C LEU A 19 2.53 11.84 4.18
N TRP A 20 3.17 11.94 3.00
CA TRP A 20 2.93 10.99 1.91
C TRP A 20 3.36 9.56 2.25
N ILE A 21 4.49 9.41 2.93
CA ILE A 21 4.96 8.10 3.41
C ILE A 21 4.00 7.53 4.45
N LEU A 22 3.57 8.34 5.42
CA LEU A 22 2.62 7.94 6.44
C LEU A 22 1.29 7.49 5.81
N LEU A 23 0.76 8.28 4.86
CA LEU A 23 -0.44 7.91 4.11
C LEU A 23 -0.26 6.59 3.37
N ALA A 24 0.88 6.39 2.69
CA ALA A 24 1.17 5.15 1.97
C ALA A 24 1.18 3.93 2.92
N ILE A 25 1.74 4.06 4.12
CA ILE A 25 1.74 3.01 5.15
C ILE A 25 0.32 2.73 5.64
N VAL A 26 -0.49 3.76 5.93
CA VAL A 26 -1.88 3.56 6.36
C VAL A 26 -2.68 2.83 5.29
N VAL A 27 -2.58 3.27 4.02
CA VAL A 27 -3.27 2.62 2.90
C VAL A 27 -2.81 1.18 2.71
N PHE A 28 -1.51 0.91 2.85
CA PHE A 28 -0.98 -0.46 2.81
C PHE A 28 -1.65 -1.34 3.87
N ASN A 29 -1.68 -0.90 5.13
CA ASN A 29 -2.26 -1.69 6.22
C ASN A 29 -3.74 -1.96 6.01
N VAL A 30 -4.53 -0.94 5.66
CA VAL A 30 -5.98 -1.10 5.41
C VAL A 30 -6.24 -2.09 4.26
N ARG A 31 -5.50 -1.98 3.15
CA ARG A 31 -5.67 -2.89 2.01
C ARG A 31 -5.21 -4.31 2.34
N TYR A 32 -4.07 -4.45 3.01
CA TYR A 32 -3.51 -5.74 3.37
C TYR A 32 -4.43 -6.49 4.33
N ASP A 33 -4.95 -5.81 5.36
CA ASP A 33 -5.88 -6.40 6.31
C ASP A 33 -7.18 -6.85 5.62
N TRP A 34 -7.75 -6.00 4.78
CA TRP A 34 -8.94 -6.35 4.01
C TRP A 34 -8.70 -7.58 3.13
N ARG A 35 -7.62 -7.58 2.34
CA ARG A 35 -7.30 -8.71 1.45
C ARG A 35 -6.96 -9.99 2.20
N THR A 36 -6.34 -9.90 3.37
CA THR A 36 -6.06 -11.06 4.23
C THR A 36 -7.34 -11.67 4.78
N ARG A 37 -8.34 -10.85 5.16
CA ARG A 37 -9.66 -11.33 5.57
C ARG A 37 -10.39 -12.03 4.41
N VAL A 38 -10.37 -11.44 3.22
CA VAL A 38 -10.94 -12.05 2.01
C VAL A 38 -10.28 -13.40 1.71
N ALA A 39 -8.95 -13.46 1.72
CA ALA A 39 -8.20 -14.71 1.54
C ALA A 39 -8.56 -15.77 2.60
N GLY A 40 -8.83 -15.35 3.84
CA GLY A 40 -9.27 -16.25 4.90
C GLY A 40 -10.63 -16.87 4.60
N HIS A 41 -11.59 -16.07 4.15
CA HIS A 41 -12.91 -16.56 3.74
C HIS A 41 -12.82 -17.49 2.53
N GLU A 42 -12.04 -17.13 1.51
CA GLU A 42 -11.82 -17.96 0.32
C GLU A 42 -11.17 -19.30 0.67
N PHE A 43 -10.16 -19.28 1.55
CA PHE A 43 -9.50 -20.50 2.01
C PHE A 43 -10.47 -21.41 2.76
N VAL A 44 -11.25 -20.88 3.70
CA VAL A 44 -12.24 -21.69 4.43
C VAL A 44 -13.30 -22.27 3.48
N ALA A 45 -13.81 -21.48 2.53
CA ALA A 45 -14.75 -21.96 1.53
C ALA A 45 -14.15 -23.11 0.69
N ALA A 46 -12.89 -22.98 0.27
CA ALA A 46 -12.18 -24.03 -0.48
C ALA A 46 -11.98 -25.30 0.36
N GLN A 47 -11.73 -25.19 1.67
CA GLN A 47 -11.63 -26.35 2.56
C GLN A 47 -12.97 -27.07 2.70
N LEU A 48 -14.06 -26.34 2.89
CA LEU A 48 -15.40 -26.92 2.99
C LEU A 48 -15.78 -27.68 1.72
N GLU A 49 -15.50 -27.11 0.55
CA GLU A 49 -15.77 -27.78 -0.72
C GLU A 49 -14.92 -29.05 -0.88
N ARG A 50 -13.63 -29.02 -0.51
CA ARG A 50 -12.77 -30.21 -0.54
C ARG A 50 -13.29 -31.33 0.35
N VAL A 51 -13.69 -31.01 1.57
CA VAL A 51 -14.28 -31.99 2.49
C VAL A 51 -15.56 -32.58 1.89
N ARG A 52 -16.40 -31.74 1.25
CA ARG A 52 -17.64 -32.19 0.61
C ARG A 52 -17.40 -33.20 -0.53
N VAL A 53 -16.35 -33.02 -1.32
CA VAL A 53 -15.99 -33.94 -2.42
C VAL A 53 -15.04 -35.06 -1.99
N GLY A 54 -14.78 -35.22 -0.69
CA GLY A 54 -13.90 -36.27 -0.15
C GLY A 54 -12.40 -36.05 -0.43
N GLN A 55 -12.00 -34.84 -0.80
CA GLN A 55 -10.60 -34.47 -0.98
C GLN A 55 -9.95 -34.10 0.35
N PRO A 56 -8.64 -34.34 0.50
CA PRO A 56 -7.91 -33.93 1.69
C PRO A 56 -7.84 -32.40 1.80
N PRO A 57 -7.86 -31.85 3.03
CA PRO A 57 -7.75 -30.42 3.25
C PRO A 57 -6.39 -29.89 2.78
N LEU A 58 -6.34 -28.64 2.31
CA LEU A 58 -5.08 -27.96 2.01
C LEU A 58 -4.35 -27.59 3.30
N THR A 59 -3.02 -27.66 3.28
CA THR A 59 -2.23 -27.05 4.34
C THR A 59 -2.26 -25.52 4.21
N ILE A 60 -1.95 -24.83 5.31
CA ILE A 60 -1.78 -23.37 5.30
C ILE A 60 -0.69 -22.97 4.30
N ASN A 61 0.38 -23.75 4.17
CA ASN A 61 1.50 -23.41 3.28
C ASN A 61 1.13 -23.53 1.80
N ASP A 62 0.26 -24.48 1.46
CA ASP A 62 -0.10 -24.77 0.07
C ASP A 62 -1.33 -23.98 -0.40
N GLY A 63 -2.23 -23.60 0.53
CA GLY A 63 -3.45 -22.86 0.21
C GLY A 63 -3.41 -21.40 0.65
N PHE A 64 -3.26 -21.14 1.95
CA PHE A 64 -3.47 -19.80 2.51
C PHE A 64 -2.26 -18.87 2.33
N ARG A 65 -1.04 -19.38 2.55
CA ARG A 65 0.20 -18.60 2.49
C ARG A 65 0.43 -17.93 1.12
N PRO A 66 0.19 -18.60 -0.03
CA PRO A 66 0.27 -17.95 -1.33
C PRO A 66 -0.73 -16.79 -1.49
N MET A 67 -1.96 -16.94 -0.99
CA MET A 67 -2.99 -15.87 -1.04
C MET A 67 -2.57 -14.65 -0.21
N VAL A 68 -2.05 -14.87 1.00
CA VAL A 68 -1.52 -13.79 1.86
C VAL A 68 -0.31 -13.12 1.22
N ARG A 69 0.59 -13.89 0.60
CA ARG A 69 1.73 -13.35 -0.15
C ARG A 69 1.27 -12.45 -1.29
N GLN A 70 0.26 -12.88 -2.06
CA GLN A 70 -0.30 -12.07 -3.13
C GLN A 70 -0.94 -10.78 -2.58
N ALA A 71 -1.67 -10.87 -1.47
CA ALA A 71 -2.23 -9.69 -0.79
C ALA A 71 -1.15 -8.68 -0.37
N ALA A 72 -0.01 -9.16 0.13
CA ALA A 72 1.14 -8.32 0.48
C ALA A 72 1.74 -7.63 -0.76
N ILE A 73 1.92 -8.35 -1.86
CA ILE A 73 2.43 -7.80 -3.13
C ILE A 73 1.48 -6.71 -3.65
N ASP A 74 0.20 -7.03 -3.80
CA ASP A 74 -0.82 -6.10 -4.31
C ASP A 74 -0.90 -4.83 -3.45
N SER A 75 -0.80 -4.96 -2.13
CA SER A 75 -0.83 -3.81 -1.21
C SER A 75 0.46 -3.01 -1.27
N SER A 76 1.61 -3.65 -1.46
CA SER A 76 2.91 -3.00 -1.62
C SER A 76 2.97 -2.12 -2.88
N VAL A 77 2.29 -2.53 -3.95
CA VAL A 77 2.18 -1.73 -5.17
C VAL A 77 1.55 -0.35 -4.85
N TRP A 78 0.50 -0.31 -4.04
CA TRP A 78 -0.12 0.96 -3.62
C TRP A 78 0.80 1.80 -2.74
N LEU A 79 1.54 1.16 -1.84
CA LEU A 79 2.53 1.86 -1.01
C LEU A 79 3.57 2.57 -1.88
N VAL A 80 4.14 1.87 -2.84
CA VAL A 80 5.15 2.43 -3.76
C VAL A 80 4.55 3.54 -4.61
N TRP A 81 3.34 3.35 -5.14
CA TRP A 81 2.67 4.38 -5.94
C TRP A 81 2.39 5.65 -5.16
N ILE A 82 1.82 5.56 -3.96
CA ILE A 82 1.48 6.74 -3.15
C ILE A 82 2.74 7.46 -2.68
N ALA A 83 3.71 6.72 -2.13
CA ALA A 83 4.95 7.29 -1.65
C ALA A 83 5.76 7.93 -2.80
N GLY A 84 5.85 7.24 -3.94
CA GLY A 84 6.58 7.69 -5.12
C GLY A 84 5.93 8.91 -5.78
N ALA A 85 4.63 8.85 -6.06
CA ALA A 85 3.90 9.96 -6.68
C ALA A 85 3.84 11.19 -5.76
N GLY A 86 3.55 10.99 -4.47
CA GLY A 86 3.48 12.07 -3.49
C GLY A 86 4.83 12.77 -3.28
N SER A 87 5.91 11.99 -3.12
CA SER A 87 7.27 12.53 -3.01
C SER A 87 7.70 13.23 -4.29
N GLY A 88 7.44 12.62 -5.46
CA GLY A 88 7.74 13.20 -6.77
C GLY A 88 7.03 14.53 -7.00
N ALA A 89 5.73 14.60 -6.71
CA ALA A 89 4.94 15.83 -6.79
C ALA A 89 5.48 16.92 -5.85
N THR A 90 5.84 16.55 -4.61
CA THR A 90 6.41 17.49 -3.62
C THR A 90 7.73 18.09 -4.12
N VAL A 91 8.62 17.24 -4.65
CA VAL A 91 9.91 17.70 -5.21
C VAL A 91 9.67 18.60 -6.43
N LEU A 92 8.81 18.20 -7.37
CA LEU A 92 8.51 18.99 -8.56
C LEU A 92 7.90 20.36 -8.20
N ALA A 93 6.99 20.41 -7.23
CA ALA A 93 6.39 21.65 -6.75
C ALA A 93 7.45 22.58 -6.10
N SER A 94 8.35 22.03 -5.28
CA SER A 94 9.42 22.81 -4.66
C SER A 94 10.38 23.42 -5.70
N ARG A 95 10.67 22.70 -6.78
CA ARG A 95 11.52 23.18 -7.89
C ARG A 95 10.86 24.29 -8.69
N ARG A 96 9.54 24.22 -8.92
CA ARG A 96 8.79 25.24 -9.65
C ARG A 96 8.65 26.56 -8.90
N ARG A 97 8.60 26.54 -7.56
CA ARG A 97 8.57 27.76 -6.73
C ARG A 97 9.93 28.43 -6.57
N GLY A 98 11.01 27.72 -6.88
CA GLY A 98 12.37 28.26 -6.78
C GLY A 98 12.91 28.87 -8.08
N ARG A 99 12.13 28.83 -9.17
CA ARG A 99 12.33 29.56 -10.43
C ARG A 99 11.39 30.75 -10.44
#